data_AF-A0A7W4A7T0-F1
#
_entry.id   AF-A0A7W4A7T0-F1
#
_cell.length_a   1.000
_cell.length_b   1.000
_cell.length_c   1.000
_cell.angle_alpha   90.00
_cell.angle_beta   90.00
_cell.angle_gamma   90.00
#
_symmetry.space_group_name_H-M   'P 1'
#
loop_
_entity.id
_entity.type
_entity.pdbx_description
1 polymer ?
#
loop_
_entity_poly.entity_id
_entity_poly.type
_entity_poly.pdbx_seq_one_letter_code
_entity_poly.pdbx_strand_id
1 'polypeptide(L)'
;MLLVGGLAAIANPAIGAAIAAKAVLPSFTGLFNKYGIRASGDKLSQYQLEKAVKEAQNSIIQEFEASNTVQVINPILQELALTLRTTEAEHDPLTSFNLADGSIPELANDTWRELTEAAICHVYKEVYDDSSLHKQAHLDAKDLRWLKLLFDVNEAK
;
A
#
# COMPACT_ATOMS: atom_id res chain seq x y z
N MET A 1 1.25 17.38 -8.71
CA MET A 1 -0.19 17.49 -8.39
C MET A 1 -0.92 16.14 -8.39
N LEU A 2 -0.60 15.20 -9.30
CA LEU A 2 -1.16 13.84 -9.27
C LEU A 2 -0.81 13.03 -8.01
N LEU A 3 0.44 13.14 -7.52
CA LEU A 3 0.89 12.45 -6.31
C LEU A 3 0.15 12.93 -5.04
N VAL A 4 -0.08 14.24 -4.93
CA VAL A 4 -0.80 14.85 -3.79
C VAL A 4 -2.31 14.55 -3.88
N GLY A 5 -2.90 14.55 -5.08
CA GLY A 5 -4.30 14.19 -5.28
C GLY A 5 -4.59 12.69 -5.04
N GLY A 6 -3.67 11.81 -5.44
CA GLY A 6 -3.77 10.37 -5.20
C GLY A 6 -3.68 10.02 -3.71
N LEU A 7 -2.75 10.62 -2.98
CA LEU A 7 -2.61 10.41 -1.53
C LEU A 7 -3.81 10.98 -0.75
N ALA A 8 -4.32 12.15 -1.13
CA ALA A 8 -5.50 12.74 -0.49
C ALA A 8 -6.79 11.92 -0.72
N ALA A 9 -6.92 11.26 -1.87
CA ALA A 9 -8.07 10.38 -2.15
C ALA A 9 -8.09 9.10 -1.30
N ILE A 10 -6.91 8.62 -0.89
CA ILE A 10 -6.78 7.46 0.02
C ILE A 10 -7.19 7.85 1.45
N ALA A 11 -6.78 9.03 1.92
CA ALA A 11 -7.13 9.51 3.25
C ALA A 11 -8.58 9.99 3.36
N ASN A 12 -9.11 10.66 2.31
CA ASN A 12 -10.51 11.06 2.24
C ASN A 12 -10.98 11.19 0.77
N PRO A 13 -11.78 10.22 0.27
CA PRO A 13 -12.20 10.16 -1.13
C PRO A 13 -12.92 11.42 -1.63
N ALA A 14 -13.72 12.09 -0.78
CA ALA A 14 -14.44 13.31 -1.15
C ALA A 14 -13.50 14.51 -1.33
N ILE A 15 -12.44 14.58 -0.52
CA ILE A 15 -11.43 15.64 -0.58
C ILE A 15 -10.50 15.42 -1.78
N GLY A 16 -10.08 14.17 -2.01
CA GLY A 16 -9.33 13.79 -3.21
C GLY A 16 -10.07 14.13 -4.51
N ALA A 17 -11.38 13.86 -4.55
CA ALA A 17 -12.23 14.23 -5.67
C ALA A 17 -12.33 15.75 -5.87
N ALA A 18 -12.44 16.55 -4.80
CA ALA A 18 -12.49 18.01 -4.88
C ALA A 18 -11.17 18.63 -5.37
N ILE A 19 -10.03 18.10 -4.93
CA ILE A 19 -8.69 18.55 -5.37
C ILE A 19 -8.45 18.17 -6.83
N ALA A 20 -8.83 16.95 -7.23
CA ALA A 20 -8.77 16.52 -8.63
C ALA A 20 -9.68 17.37 -9.53
N ALA A 21 -10.91 17.66 -9.09
CA ALA A 21 -11.82 18.55 -9.80
C ALA A 21 -11.18 19.94 -10.00
N LYS A 22 -10.58 20.54 -8.96
CA LYS A 22 -9.93 21.86 -9.09
C LYS A 22 -8.73 21.87 -10.05
N ALA A 23 -8.07 20.73 -10.26
CA ALA A 23 -6.94 20.59 -11.19
C ALA A 23 -7.38 20.32 -12.64
N VAL A 24 -8.56 19.73 -12.84
CA VAL A 24 -9.10 19.35 -14.17
C VAL A 24 -10.11 20.37 -14.69
N LEU A 25 -10.71 21.18 -13.81
CA LEU A 25 -11.63 22.24 -14.19
C LEU A 25 -10.85 23.43 -14.75
N PRO A 26 -10.96 23.74 -16.06
CA PRO A 26 -10.51 25.03 -16.55
C PRO A 26 -11.32 26.09 -15.81
N SER A 27 -10.62 27.11 -15.31
CA SER A 27 -11.17 28.19 -14.50
C SER A 27 -12.60 28.55 -14.93
N PHE A 28 -13.60 28.35 -14.07
CA PHE A 28 -15.02 28.62 -14.31
C PHE A 28 -15.36 30.11 -14.53
N THR A 29 -14.39 30.93 -14.95
CA THR A 29 -14.54 32.35 -15.24
C THR A 29 -15.24 32.63 -16.58
N GLY A 30 -15.38 31.63 -17.47
CA GLY A 30 -15.90 31.84 -18.83
C GLY A 30 -17.40 31.59 -19.06
N LEU A 31 -18.12 30.89 -18.16
CA LEU A 31 -19.49 30.42 -18.45
C LEU A 31 -20.63 31.14 -17.68
N PHE A 32 -20.31 32.03 -16.74
CA PHE A 32 -21.32 32.74 -15.94
C PHE A 32 -21.74 34.12 -16.49
N ASN A 33 -21.21 34.56 -17.64
CA ASN A 33 -21.50 35.89 -18.18
C ASN A 33 -22.87 36.04 -18.89
N LYS A 34 -23.76 35.03 -18.80
CA LYS A 34 -25.04 35.03 -19.54
C LYS A 34 -26.26 35.45 -18.73
N TYR A 35 -26.17 35.60 -17.40
CA TYR A 35 -27.29 36.05 -16.56
C TYR A 35 -26.78 37.05 -15.51
N GLY A 36 -26.86 38.34 -15.84
CA GLY A 36 -26.18 39.44 -15.16
C GLY A 36 -26.78 39.90 -13.84
N ILE A 37 -26.71 39.11 -12.77
CA ILE A 37 -26.96 39.60 -11.41
C ILE A 37 -25.92 38.97 -10.46
N ARG A 38 -25.17 39.82 -9.74
CA ARG A 38 -24.32 39.55 -8.53
C ARG A 38 -22.79 39.63 -8.68
N ALA A 39 -22.26 40.67 -9.33
CA ALA A 39 -20.82 40.98 -9.26
C ALA A 39 -20.30 41.32 -7.83
N SER A 40 -21.17 41.51 -6.83
CA SER A 40 -20.79 41.94 -5.46
C SER A 40 -20.83 40.83 -4.41
N GLY A 41 -21.54 39.71 -4.65
CA GLY A 41 -21.62 38.57 -3.71
C GLY A 41 -20.63 37.45 -4.03
N ASP A 42 -20.28 37.29 -5.30
CA ASP A 42 -19.44 36.18 -5.77
C ASP A 42 -17.96 36.32 -5.39
N LYS A 43 -17.46 37.53 -5.16
CA LYS A 43 -16.10 37.71 -4.65
C LYS A 43 -15.95 37.25 -3.21
N LEU A 44 -16.99 37.42 -2.39
CA LEU A 44 -16.99 36.95 -1.00
C LEU A 44 -17.12 35.42 -0.95
N SER A 45 -17.97 34.83 -1.80
CA SER A 45 -18.10 33.38 -1.90
C SER A 45 -16.85 32.72 -2.49
N GLN A 46 -16.21 33.34 -3.48
CA GLN A 46 -14.92 32.88 -4.01
C GLN A 46 -13.81 33.00 -2.97
N TYR A 47 -13.75 34.08 -2.21
CA TYR A 47 -12.76 34.24 -1.14
C TYR A 47 -12.97 33.22 0.00
N GLN A 48 -14.23 32.97 0.38
CA GLN A 48 -14.57 31.92 1.35
C GLN A 48 -14.20 30.52 0.83
N LEU A 49 -14.45 30.26 -0.45
CA LEU A 49 -14.09 29.01 -1.10
C LEU A 49 -12.57 28.83 -1.18
N GLU A 50 -11.82 29.87 -1.57
CA GLU A 50 -10.36 29.84 -1.60
C GLU A 50 -9.76 29.65 -0.21
N LYS A 51 -10.32 30.32 0.80
CA LYS A 51 -9.91 30.15 2.19
C LYS A 51 -10.17 28.72 2.67
N ALA A 52 -11.35 28.17 2.42
CA ALA A 52 -11.69 26.80 2.80
C ALA A 52 -10.79 25.77 2.10
N VAL A 53 -10.48 25.97 0.82
CA VAL A 53 -9.53 25.10 0.09
C VAL A 53 -8.13 25.22 0.67
N LYS A 54 -7.69 26.42 1.04
CA LYS A 54 -6.36 26.65 1.62
C LYS A 54 -6.23 26.07 3.02
N GLU A 55 -7.28 26.18 3.84
CA GLU A 55 -7.35 25.53 5.16
C GLU A 55 -7.33 24.01 5.04
N ALA A 56 -8.10 23.43 4.12
CA ALA A 56 -8.07 21.99 3.86
C ALA A 56 -6.70 21.51 3.37
N GLN A 57 -6.05 22.26 2.47
CA GLN A 57 -4.69 21.96 2.03
C GLN A 57 -3.69 22.00 3.18
N ASN A 58 -3.75 23.05 4.01
CA ASN A 58 -2.85 23.19 5.15
C ASN A 58 -3.07 22.08 6.18
N SER A 59 -4.31 21.66 6.44
CA SER A 59 -4.63 20.53 7.33
C SER A 59 -4.02 19.24 6.81
N ILE A 60 -4.17 18.94 5.52
CA ILE A 60 -3.60 17.73 4.90
C ILE A 60 -2.07 17.76 4.94
N ILE A 61 -1.47 18.92 4.66
CA ILE A 61 -0.01 19.08 4.73
C ILE A 61 0.45 18.87 6.17
N GLN A 62 -0.22 19.45 7.17
CA GLN A 62 0.12 19.25 8.58
C GLN A 62 -0.07 17.80 9.02
N GLU A 63 -1.16 17.14 8.64
CA GLU A 63 -1.39 15.72 8.92
C GLU A 63 -0.34 14.83 8.25
N PHE A 64 0.10 15.18 7.04
CA PHE A 64 1.15 14.47 6.32
C PHE A 64 2.55 14.72 6.91
N GLU A 65 2.87 15.96 7.25
CA GLU A 65 4.13 16.34 7.93
C GLU A 65 4.20 15.75 9.34
N ALA A 66 3.07 15.65 10.02
CA ALA A 66 2.94 14.95 11.30
C ALA A 66 2.90 13.42 11.14
N SER A 67 2.57 12.91 9.95
CA SER A 67 2.64 11.48 9.67
C SER A 67 4.11 11.06 9.54
N ASN A 68 4.56 10.24 10.48
CA ASN A 68 5.85 9.59 10.33
C ASN A 68 5.73 8.52 9.24
N THR A 69 6.59 8.57 8.23
CA THR A 69 6.73 7.47 7.29
C THR A 69 7.37 6.31 8.03
N VAL A 70 6.56 5.35 8.47
CA VAL A 70 7.06 4.13 9.11
C VAL A 70 7.62 3.21 8.04
N GLN A 71 8.92 2.95 8.11
CA GLN A 71 9.56 1.90 7.32
C GLN A 71 9.62 0.64 8.18
N VAL A 72 9.00 -0.44 7.70
CA VAL A 72 9.02 -1.75 8.37
C VAL A 72 9.64 -2.80 7.46
N ILE A 73 10.29 -3.79 8.06
CA ILE A 73 10.79 -4.96 7.34
C ILE A 73 9.80 -6.10 7.61
N ASN A 74 9.28 -6.69 6.53
CA ASN A 74 8.38 -7.83 6.67
C ASN A 74 9.20 -9.10 6.99
N PRO A 75 9.00 -9.71 8.17
CA PRO A 75 9.80 -10.86 8.61
C PRO A 75 9.62 -12.09 7.72
N ILE A 76 8.41 -12.32 7.19
CA ILE A 76 8.13 -13.45 6.29
C ILE A 76 8.85 -13.28 4.94
N LEU A 77 8.87 -12.07 4.40
CA LEU A 77 9.61 -11.78 3.16
C LEU A 77 11.12 -11.85 3.37
N GLN A 78 11.60 -11.45 4.55
CA GLN A 78 13.00 -11.60 4.91
C GLN A 78 13.40 -13.07 5.02
N GLU A 79 12.54 -13.90 5.61
CA GLU A 79 12.72 -15.34 5.70
C GLU A 79 12.74 -15.99 4.30
N LEU A 80 11.77 -15.66 3.44
CA LEU A 80 11.74 -16.11 2.05
C LEU A 80 13.04 -15.75 1.32
N ALA A 81 13.52 -14.50 1.47
CA ALA A 81 14.74 -14.06 0.82
C ALA A 81 15.99 -14.76 1.36
N LEU A 82 16.04 -15.05 2.66
CA LEU A 82 17.13 -15.78 3.29
C LEU A 82 17.15 -17.22 2.81
N THR A 83 15.99 -17.88 2.87
CA THR A 83 15.78 -19.24 2.37
C THR A 83 16.21 -19.33 0.90
N LEU A 84 15.68 -18.53 -0.02
CA LEU A 84 16.04 -18.63 -1.45
C LEU A 84 17.52 -18.35 -1.80
N ARG A 85 18.30 -17.75 -0.90
CA ARG A 85 19.71 -17.35 -1.18
C ARG A 85 20.75 -18.21 -0.47
N THR A 86 20.31 -19.13 0.39
CA THR A 86 21.18 -19.94 1.22
C THR A 86 20.98 -21.41 0.92
N THR A 87 21.99 -22.21 1.23
CA THR A 87 21.91 -23.67 1.21
C THR A 87 21.33 -24.20 2.51
N GLU A 88 20.87 -25.46 2.53
CA GLU A 88 20.33 -26.12 3.73
C GLU A 88 21.31 -26.18 4.90
N ALA A 89 22.62 -26.21 4.62
CA ALA A 89 23.66 -26.19 5.65
C ALA A 89 23.88 -24.80 6.25
N GLU A 90 23.57 -23.73 5.52
CA GLU A 90 23.70 -22.35 5.98
C GLU A 90 22.45 -21.91 6.74
N HIS A 91 21.27 -22.28 6.23
CA HIS A 91 20.00 -21.94 6.82
C HIS A 91 18.88 -22.88 6.35
N ASP A 92 18.17 -23.47 7.32
CA ASP A 92 16.95 -24.23 7.09
C ASP A 92 15.89 -23.77 8.08
N PRO A 93 14.84 -23.04 7.63
CA PRO A 93 13.84 -22.44 8.52
C PRO A 93 13.08 -23.45 9.39
N LEU A 94 13.17 -24.75 9.11
CA LEU A 94 12.60 -25.81 9.93
C LEU A 94 13.44 -26.20 11.15
N THR A 95 14.75 -25.95 11.09
CA THR A 95 15.71 -26.45 12.10
C THR A 95 16.56 -25.34 12.70
N SER A 96 16.80 -24.25 11.96
CA SER A 96 17.43 -23.02 12.44
C SER A 96 16.39 -22.04 12.99
N PHE A 97 16.82 -20.82 13.30
CA PHE A 97 15.91 -19.73 13.67
C PHE A 97 15.00 -19.40 12.48
N ASN A 98 13.71 -19.18 12.72
CA ASN A 98 12.75 -18.79 11.69
C ASN A 98 12.39 -17.31 11.86
N LEU A 99 12.78 -16.47 10.91
CA LEU A 99 12.47 -15.03 10.96
C LEU A 99 10.97 -14.78 10.76
N ALA A 100 10.24 -15.66 10.08
CA ALA A 100 8.81 -15.50 9.82
C ALA A 100 7.95 -15.42 11.09
N ASP A 101 8.45 -15.91 12.22
CA ASP A 101 7.79 -15.82 13.53
C ASP A 101 7.81 -14.41 14.12
N GLY A 102 8.58 -13.48 13.52
CA GLY A 102 8.68 -12.09 13.96
C GLY A 102 7.36 -11.31 13.84
N SER A 103 7.18 -10.31 14.70
CA SER A 103 6.07 -9.36 14.63
C SER A 103 6.52 -8.01 14.06
N ILE A 104 5.56 -7.20 13.60
CA ILE A 104 5.79 -5.81 13.18
C ILE A 104 4.99 -4.91 14.14
N PRO A 105 5.59 -4.45 15.26
CA PRO A 105 4.88 -3.69 16.30
C PRO A 105 4.25 -2.39 15.80
N GLU A 106 4.80 -1.80 14.73
CA GLU A 106 4.31 -0.56 14.14
C GLU A 106 3.01 -0.76 13.34
N LEU A 107 2.63 -2.00 13.02
CA LEU A 107 1.35 -2.35 12.40
C LEU A 107 0.38 -2.83 13.48
N ALA A 108 -0.81 -2.22 13.53
CA ALA A 108 -1.75 -2.39 14.65
C ALA A 108 -2.39 -3.79 14.74
N ASN A 109 -2.32 -4.61 13.69
CA ASN A 109 -2.91 -5.94 13.64
C ASN A 109 -2.02 -6.89 12.84
N ASP A 110 -2.33 -8.18 12.90
CA ASP A 110 -1.61 -9.23 12.16
C ASP A 110 -2.16 -9.47 10.74
N THR A 111 -3.02 -8.59 10.21
CA THR A 111 -3.57 -8.76 8.84
C THR A 111 -2.45 -8.72 7.80
N TRP A 112 -1.35 -8.00 8.04
CA TRP A 112 -0.18 -8.01 7.16
C TRP A 112 0.39 -9.42 6.99
N ARG A 113 0.36 -10.25 8.03
CA ARG A 113 0.89 -11.62 8.01
C ARG A 113 0.07 -12.46 7.05
N GLU A 114 -1.25 -12.50 7.25
CA GLU A 114 -2.17 -13.25 6.40
C GLU A 114 -2.07 -12.83 4.93
N LEU A 115 -2.05 -11.53 4.67
CA LEU A 115 -1.91 -11.01 3.30
C LEU A 115 -0.57 -11.39 2.66
N THR A 116 0.51 -11.40 3.44
CA THR A 116 1.84 -11.78 2.95
C THR A 116 1.90 -13.27 2.64
N GLU A 117 1.43 -14.12 3.55
CA GLU A 117 1.36 -15.57 3.39
C GLU A 117 0.53 -15.93 2.14
N ALA A 118 -0.67 -15.34 2.01
CA ALA A 118 -1.53 -15.56 0.85
C ALA A 118 -0.89 -15.08 -0.46
N ALA A 119 -0.21 -13.93 -0.45
CA ALA A 119 0.49 -13.43 -1.62
C ALA A 119 1.62 -14.37 -2.07
N ILE A 120 2.42 -14.88 -1.13
CA ILE A 120 3.48 -15.87 -1.43
C ILE A 120 2.85 -17.14 -2.00
N CYS A 121 1.82 -17.68 -1.34
CA CYS A 121 1.13 -18.88 -1.81
C CYS A 121 0.62 -18.71 -3.25
N HIS A 122 -0.02 -17.58 -3.56
CA HIS A 122 -0.50 -17.32 -4.93
C HIS A 122 0.64 -17.20 -5.95
N VAL A 123 1.75 -16.55 -5.61
CA VAL A 123 2.91 -16.40 -6.51
C VAL A 123 3.57 -17.74 -6.80
N TYR A 124 3.71 -18.61 -5.79
CA TYR A 124 4.41 -19.87 -5.92
C TYR A 124 3.52 -21.07 -6.25
N LYS A 125 2.19 -20.91 -6.27
CA LYS A 125 1.24 -22.02 -6.46
C LYS A 125 1.55 -22.90 -7.67
N GLU A 126 1.69 -22.28 -8.84
CA GLU A 126 1.94 -23.02 -10.08
C GLU A 126 3.24 -23.82 -10.02
N VAL A 127 4.32 -23.17 -9.56
CA VAL A 127 5.62 -23.82 -9.43
C VAL A 127 5.58 -24.90 -8.36
N TYR A 128 4.88 -24.68 -7.25
CA TYR A 128 4.74 -25.67 -6.19
C TYR A 128 4.05 -26.94 -6.68
N ASP A 129 2.94 -26.79 -7.42
CA ASP A 129 2.13 -27.90 -7.93
C ASP A 129 2.83 -28.68 -9.07
N ASP A 130 3.65 -28.01 -9.90
CA ASP A 130 4.36 -28.61 -11.03
C ASP A 130 5.86 -28.82 -10.75
N SER A 131 6.22 -30.07 -10.41
CA SER A 131 7.61 -30.47 -10.19
C SER A 131 8.58 -30.22 -11.35
N SER A 132 8.08 -30.09 -12.59
CA SER A 132 8.92 -29.80 -13.75
C SER A 132 9.43 -28.35 -13.78
N LEU A 133 8.77 -27.46 -13.03
CA LEU A 133 9.12 -26.05 -12.92
C LEU A 133 10.11 -25.76 -11.77
N HIS A 134 10.25 -26.66 -10.79
CA HIS A 134 11.09 -26.45 -9.59
C HIS A 134 12.52 -26.06 -9.94
N LYS A 135 13.14 -26.79 -10.87
CA LYS A 135 14.51 -26.52 -11.32
C LYS A 135 14.64 -25.18 -12.06
N GLN A 136 13.62 -24.77 -12.80
CA GLN A 136 13.60 -23.50 -13.53
C GLN A 136 13.41 -22.32 -12.59
N ALA A 137 12.63 -22.51 -11.53
CA ALA A 137 12.40 -21.54 -10.47
C ALA A 137 13.53 -21.50 -9.42
N HIS A 138 14.58 -22.32 -9.57
CA HIS A 138 15.67 -22.45 -8.61
C HIS A 138 15.20 -22.75 -7.18
N LEU A 139 14.18 -23.60 -7.05
CA LEU A 139 13.67 -24.06 -5.75
C LEU A 139 14.32 -25.39 -5.38
N ASP A 140 15.02 -25.39 -4.26
CA ASP A 140 15.59 -26.59 -3.67
C ASP A 140 14.58 -27.30 -2.75
N ALA A 141 14.92 -28.52 -2.32
CA ALA A 141 14.06 -29.31 -1.45
C ALA A 141 13.66 -28.57 -0.16
N LYS A 142 14.58 -27.79 0.43
CA LYS A 142 14.27 -27.02 1.64
C LYS A 142 13.24 -25.92 1.38
N ASP A 143 13.31 -25.25 0.23
CA ASP A 143 12.42 -24.15 -0.12
C ASP A 143 11.00 -24.69 -0.31
N LEU A 144 10.88 -25.85 -0.98
CA LEU A 144 9.61 -26.55 -1.15
C LEU A 144 9.01 -27.02 0.18
N ARG A 145 9.84 -27.49 1.13
CA ARG A 145 9.36 -27.85 2.48
C ARG A 145 8.85 -26.63 3.24
N TRP A 146 9.54 -25.49 3.14
CA TRP A 146 9.11 -24.27 3.81
C TRP A 146 7.84 -23.69 3.17
N LEU A 147 7.78 -23.64 1.83
CA LEU A 147 6.57 -23.26 1.10
C LEU A 147 5.38 -24.15 1.52
N LYS A 148 5.59 -25.47 1.64
CA LYS A 148 4.56 -26.39 2.11
C LYS A 148 3.96 -25.94 3.46
N LEU A 149 4.79 -25.55 4.42
CA LEU A 149 4.27 -25.04 5.70
C LEU A 149 3.38 -23.81 5.52
N LEU A 150 3.76 -22.88 4.64
CA LEU A 150 2.96 -21.69 4.35
C LEU A 150 1.62 -22.07 3.70
N PHE A 151 1.63 -23.01 2.75
CA PHE A 151 0.40 -23.53 2.13
C PHE A 151 -0.50 -24.22 3.16
N ASP A 152 0.06 -25.09 4.00
CA ASP A 152 -0.69 -25.80 5.06
C ASP A 152 -1.34 -24.80 6.04
N VAL A 153 -0.62 -23.75 6.44
CA VAL A 153 -1.14 -22.68 7.32
C VAL A 153 -2.24 -21.87 6.63
N ASN A 154 -2.10 -21.58 5.34
CA ASN A 154 -3.06 -20.79 4.58
C ASN A 154 -4.35 -21.59 4.25
N GLU A 155 -4.25 -22.90 4.05
CA GLU A 155 -5.41 -23.78 3.83
C GLU A 155 -6.19 -24.09 5.12
N ALA A 156 -5.56 -23.97 6.28
CA ALA A 156 -6.19 -24.19 7.58
C ALA A 156 -7.03 -22.99 8.09
N LYS A 157 -6.99 -21.85 7.40
CA LYS A 157 -7.72 -20.61 7.72
C LYS A 157 -9.02 -20.51 6.92
#